data_AF-A0A0C3QSK9-F1
#
_entry.id   AF-A0A0C3QSK9-F1
#
_cell.length_a   1.000
_cell.length_b   1.000
_cell.length_c   1.000
_cell.angle_alpha   90.00
_cell.angle_beta   90.00
_cell.angle_gamma   90.00
#
_symmetry.space_group_name_H-M   'P 1'
#
loop_
_entity.id
_entity.type
_entity.pdbx_description
1 polymer ?
#
loop_
_entity_poly.entity_id
_entity_poly.type
_entity_poly.pdbx_seq_one_letter_code
_entity_poly.pdbx_strand_id
1 'polypeptide(L)'
;NYAPLNTFAGQRAAGLHSSAFDIESNMAAGDSRMGLDEQGAAEVREIMQRERVNFDQARLIRQNRILAANGIDPSGMPLDSKAVTRL
;
A
#
# COMPACT_ATOMS: atom_id res chain seq x y z
N ASN A 1 12.20 -16.87 7.13
CA ASN A 1 11.53 -17.32 5.90
C ASN A 1 10.30 -16.48 5.63
N TYR A 2 10.31 -15.71 4.55
CA TYR A 2 9.13 -15.04 4.03
C TYR A 2 8.34 -16.03 3.17
N ALA A 3 7.04 -16.19 3.42
CA ALA A 3 6.14 -16.93 2.55
C ALA A 3 5.30 -15.93 1.74
N PRO A 4 5.24 -16.07 0.41
CA PRO A 4 4.54 -15.13 -0.45
C PRO A 4 3.02 -15.24 -0.29
N LEU A 5 2.35 -14.09 -0.15
CA LEU A 5 0.90 -14.01 0.06
C LEU A 5 0.18 -13.77 -1.27
N ASN A 6 0.02 -14.85 -2.02
CA ASN A 6 -0.46 -14.82 -3.41
C ASN A 6 -1.99 -14.94 -3.53
N THR A 7 -2.70 -14.96 -2.40
CA THR A 7 -4.16 -15.07 -2.35
C THR A 7 -4.73 -14.04 -1.39
N PHE A 8 -5.95 -13.56 -1.68
CA PHE A 8 -6.68 -12.69 -0.76
C PHE A 8 -6.84 -13.31 0.63
N ALA A 9 -7.06 -14.64 0.72
CA ALA A 9 -7.13 -15.36 1.99
C ALA A 9 -5.82 -15.24 2.79
N GLY A 10 -4.66 -15.37 2.13
CA GLY A 10 -3.36 -15.19 2.76
C GLY A 10 -3.11 -13.76 3.20
N GLN A 11 -3.51 -12.77 2.39
CA GLN A 11 -3.41 -11.35 2.73
C GLN A 11 -4.29 -11.00 3.94
N ARG A 12 -5.51 -11.52 3.99
CA ARG A 12 -6.41 -11.36 5.15
C ARG A 12 -5.80 -11.96 6.42
N ALA A 13 -5.32 -13.20 6.37
CA ALA A 13 -4.71 -13.86 7.52
C ALA A 13 -3.45 -13.11 8.03
N ALA A 14 -2.78 -12.37 7.15
CA ALA A 14 -1.65 -11.53 7.49
C ALA A 14 -2.02 -10.11 7.97
N GLY A 15 -3.31 -9.79 8.11
CA GLY A 15 -3.79 -8.49 8.56
C GLY A 15 -3.66 -7.38 7.51
N LEU A 16 -3.55 -7.73 6.22
CA LEU A 16 -3.48 -6.77 5.11
C LEU A 16 -4.89 -6.32 4.65
N HIS A 17 -5.73 -5.93 5.60
CA HIS A 17 -7.08 -5.44 5.34
C HIS A 17 -7.49 -4.39 6.39
N SER A 18 -8.47 -3.55 6.05
CA SER A 18 -9.09 -2.60 6.97
C SER A 18 -10.55 -2.35 6.61
N SER A 19 -11.29 -1.58 7.40
CA SER A 19 -12.66 -1.19 7.04
C SER A 19 -12.72 -0.31 5.79
N ALA A 20 -11.68 0.47 5.52
CA ALA A 20 -11.54 1.27 4.29
C ALA A 20 -10.97 0.46 3.11
N PHE A 21 -10.47 -0.75 3.38
CA PHE A 21 -9.88 -1.64 2.39
C PHE A 21 -10.38 -3.07 2.66
N ASP A 22 -11.65 -3.28 2.36
CA ASP A 22 -12.31 -4.57 2.48
C ASP A 22 -12.04 -5.43 1.23
N ILE A 23 -11.53 -6.63 1.46
CA ILE A 23 -11.21 -7.62 0.43
C ILE A 23 -12.16 -8.81 0.44
N GLU A 24 -13.10 -8.89 1.39
CA GLU A 24 -14.06 -9.98 1.52
C GLU A 24 -15.00 -10.09 0.32
N SER A 25 -15.51 -8.95 -0.16
CA SER A 25 -16.38 -8.93 -1.35
C SER A 25 -15.66 -9.44 -2.59
N ASN A 26 -14.35 -9.19 -2.72
CA ASN A 26 -13.56 -9.64 -3.86
C ASN A 26 -13.27 -11.15 -3.76
N MET A 27 -13.04 -11.66 -2.55
CA MET A 27 -12.94 -13.11 -2.29
C MET A 27 -14.23 -13.85 -2.64
N ALA A 28 -15.38 -13.31 -2.21
CA ALA A 28 -16.69 -13.90 -2.47
C ALA A 28 -17.08 -13.86 -3.95
N ALA A 29 -16.66 -12.83 -4.68
CA ALA A 29 -16.91 -12.69 -6.12
C ALA A 29 -15.94 -13.50 -7.00
N GLY A 30 -14.93 -14.16 -6.42
CA GLY A 30 -13.91 -14.88 -7.18
C GLY A 30 -13.05 -13.96 -8.05
N ASP A 31 -12.81 -12.73 -7.61
CA ASP A 31 -11.98 -11.76 -8.34
C ASP A 31 -10.55 -12.30 -8.51
N SER A 32 -10.08 -12.34 -9.75
CA SER A 32 -8.75 -12.83 -10.12
C SER A 32 -7.67 -11.75 -10.04
N ARG A 33 -8.04 -10.48 -9.85
CA ARG A 33 -7.07 -9.40 -9.62
C ARG A 33 -6.38 -9.64 -8.29
N MET A 34 -5.06 -9.65 -8.29
CA MET A 34 -4.28 -9.67 -7.05
C MET A 34 -4.46 -8.30 -6.37
N GLY A 35 -4.92 -8.27 -5.12
CA GLY A 35 -5.13 -7.02 -4.36
C GLY A 35 -3.85 -6.18 -4.27
N LEU A 36 -2.97 -6.51 -3.32
CA LEU A 36 -1.58 -6.04 -3.36
C LEU A 36 -0.75 -7.04 -4.18
N ASP A 37 0.18 -6.53 -4.98
CA ASP A 37 1.24 -7.34 -5.57
C ASP A 37 2.18 -7.88 -4.48
N GLU A 38 2.97 -8.89 -4.81
CA GLU A 38 3.82 -9.59 -3.84
C GLU A 38 4.82 -8.63 -3.15
N GLN A 39 5.40 -7.71 -3.93
CA GLN A 39 6.34 -6.72 -3.43
C GLN A 39 5.65 -5.70 -2.52
N GLY A 40 4.49 -5.18 -2.90
CA GLY A 40 3.73 -4.24 -2.10
C GLY A 40 3.23 -4.84 -0.79
N ALA A 41 2.79 -6.11 -0.80
CA ALA A 41 2.40 -6.82 0.42
C ALA A 41 3.57 -7.04 1.38
N ALA A 42 4.77 -7.32 0.86
CA ALA A 42 5.99 -7.45 1.65
C ALA A 42 6.38 -6.11 2.31
N GLU A 43 6.42 -5.04 1.52
CA GLU A 43 6.78 -3.69 2.00
C GLU A 43 5.81 -3.19 3.06
N VAL A 44 4.50 -3.38 2.87
CA VAL A 44 3.50 -2.98 3.88
C VAL A 44 3.72 -3.75 5.19
N ARG A 45 3.96 -5.06 5.14
CA ARG A 45 4.27 -5.85 6.35
C ARG A 45 5.55 -5.38 7.03
N GLU A 46 6.59 -5.06 6.26
CA GLU A 46 7.84 -4.55 6.81
C GLU A 46 7.63 -3.19 7.51
N ILE A 47 6.85 -2.29 6.91
CA ILE A 47 6.50 -0.99 7.51
C ILE A 47 5.70 -1.18 8.79
N MET A 48 4.69 -2.07 8.79
CA MET A 48 3.92 -2.37 10.00
C MET A 48 4.82 -2.88 11.14
N GLN A 49 5.77 -3.76 10.84
CA GLN A 49 6.69 -4.32 11.83
C GLN A 49 7.69 -3.29 12.36
N ARG A 50 8.28 -2.50 11.45
CA ARG A 50 9.32 -1.51 11.80
C ARG A 50 8.77 -0.28 12.50
N GLU A 51 7.69 0.30 11.97
CA GLU A 51 7.11 1.54 12.47
C GLU A 51 6.04 1.30 13.56
N ARG A 52 5.66 0.03 13.81
CA ARG A 52 4.62 -0.37 14.77
C ARG A 52 3.25 0.28 14.50
N VAL A 53 2.90 0.39 13.23
CA VAL A 53 1.66 1.02 12.75
C VAL A 53 0.66 -0.01 12.21
N ASN A 54 -0.60 0.39 12.08
CA ASN A 54 -1.62 -0.45 11.47
C ASN A 54 -1.51 -0.49 9.93
N PHE A 55 -2.33 -1.32 9.29
CA PHE A 55 -2.31 -1.53 7.84
C PHE A 55 -2.51 -0.25 7.02
N ASP A 56 -3.49 0.59 7.38
CA ASP A 56 -3.77 1.82 6.64
C ASP A 56 -2.64 2.84 6.78
N GLN A 57 -2.09 2.98 7.98
CA GLN A 57 -0.93 3.83 8.23
C GLN A 57 0.29 3.34 7.46
N ALA A 58 0.53 2.02 7.42
CA ALA A 58 1.63 1.45 6.66
C ALA A 58 1.46 1.70 5.15
N ARG A 59 0.24 1.58 4.62
CA ARG A 59 -0.07 1.92 3.23
C ARG A 59 0.16 3.39 2.93
N LEU A 60 -0.26 4.30 3.81
CA LEU A 60 -0.01 5.74 3.66
C LEU A 60 1.48 6.05 3.64
N ILE A 61 2.26 5.48 4.57
CA ILE A 61 3.72 5.66 4.63
C ILE A 61 4.37 5.14 3.34
N ARG A 62 3.98 3.95 2.87
CA ARG A 62 4.47 3.38 1.62
C ARG A 62 4.19 4.31 0.44
N GLN A 63 2.96 4.79 0.33
CA GLN A 63 2.56 5.68 -0.77
C GLN A 63 3.36 6.98 -0.75
N ASN A 64 3.54 7.60 0.42
CA ASN A 64 4.33 8.82 0.56
C ASN A 64 5.80 8.60 0.18
N ARG A 65 6.38 7.43 0.48
CA ARG A 65 7.75 7.08 0.05
C ARG A 65 7.85 6.95 -1.47
N ILE A 66 6.86 6.33 -2.11
CA ILE A 66 6.80 6.21 -3.58
C ILE A 66 6.67 7.59 -4.22
N LEU A 67 5.78 8.45 -3.71
CA LEU A 67 5.60 9.82 -4.19
C LEU A 67 6.91 10.61 -4.08
N ALA A 68 7.54 10.59 -2.91
CA ALA A 68 8.79 11.30 -2.68
C ALA A 68 9.92 10.79 -3.59
N ALA A 69 10.04 9.48 -3.81
CA ALA A 69 11.00 8.89 -4.73
C ALA A 69 10.78 9.33 -6.20
N ASN A 70 9.55 9.72 -6.55
CA ASN A 70 9.18 10.25 -7.86
C ASN A 70 9.14 11.78 -7.91
N GLY A 71 9.67 12.47 -6.89
CA GLY A 71 9.71 13.93 -6.86
C GLY A 71 8.34 14.57 -6.62
N ILE A 72 7.43 13.89 -5.92
CA ILE A 72 6.09 14.38 -5.58
C ILE A 72 5.97 14.49 -4.06
N ASP A 73 5.48 15.62 -3.58
CA ASP A 73 5.27 15.86 -2.15
C ASP A 73 3.97 15.20 -1.64
N PRO A 74 3.73 15.17 -0.31
CA PRO A 74 2.51 14.59 0.25
C PRO A 74 1.20 15.29 -0.16
N SER A 75 1.26 16.51 -0.68
CA SER A 75 0.10 17.23 -1.24
C SER A 75 -0.21 16.81 -2.69
N GLY A 76 0.67 16.01 -3.31
CA GLY A 76 0.57 15.60 -4.71
C GLY A 76 1.24 16.57 -5.68
N MET A 77 1.94 17.59 -5.17
CA MET A 77 2.63 18.58 -6.00
C MET A 77 4.06 18.15 -6.31
N PRO A 78 4.61 18.49 -7.49
CA PRO A 78 6.02 18.26 -7.77
C PRO A 78 6.92 19.00 -6.77
N LEU A 79 7.99 18.35 -6.32
CA LEU A 79 9.06 18.95 -5.52
C LEU A 79 9.92 19.93 -6.33
N ASP A 80 9.84 19.88 -7.66
CA ASP A 80 10.50 20.85 -8.53
C ASP A 80 9.79 22.21 -8.49
N SER A 81 10.44 23.17 -7.84
CA SER A 81 10.02 24.58 -7.78
C SER A 81 9.73 25.23 -9.14
N LYS A 82 10.29 24.71 -10.25
CA LYS A 82 10.06 25.20 -11.61
C LYS A 82 8.87 24.55 -12.31
N ALA A 83 8.37 23.43 -11.81
CA ALA A 83 7.19 22.75 -12.36
C ALA A 83 5.88 23.45 -11.96
N VAL A 84 5.89 24.26 -10.90
CA VAL A 84 4.73 25.07 -10.49
C VAL A 84 4.56 26.26 -11.43
N THR A 85 3.87 26.04 -12.55
CA THR A 85 3.35 27.12 -13.38
C THR A 85 2.12 27.68 -12.69
N ARG A 86 2.26 28.84 -12.03
CA ARG A 86 1.11 29.62 -11.57
C ARG A 86 0.41 30.14 -12.84
N LEU A 87 -0.87 29.79 -13.00
CA LEU A 87 -1.76 30.38 -14.00
C LEU A 87 -2.22 31.77 -13.54
#